data_AF-A0A4Q5NKN4-F1
#
_entry.id   AF-A0A4Q5NKN4-F1
#
_cell.length_a   1.000
_cell.length_b   1.000
_cell.length_c   1.000
_cell.angle_alpha   90.00
_cell.angle_beta   90.00
_cell.angle_gamma   90.00
#
_symmetry.space_group_name_H-M   'P 1'
#
loop_
_entity.id
_entity.type
_entity.pdbx_description
1 polymer ?
#
loop_
_entity_poly.entity_id
_entity_poly.type
_entity_poly.pdbx_seq_one_letter_code
_entity_poly.pdbx_strand_id
1 'polypeptide(L)'
;MPITRRSLLRTASAGFLYAAATQLRAEAQDTVTAQAPAAPVEPVVEPLPFVPGSWTIAVLPDTQIYTMGKFGHHFDNQTRWIADNIKNHNIAYVLHLGDIVNNNNVPQWEVAQKAMKTLDGVIPYAFVTGNHDYGTNGSTNTRDTLLNDYFPYDNYKSWPTLGGVMEAGRMENSYHLFSAGGRDWIIIALEFGPRHNTVAWADKILSQHPDRLGILITHAYMYFDETRYDIATRTDQSWNPHNYPVGKAPEGINDGEELWQKLVTKHPNMVMTLNGHVLNDGLGRLSSPAPNGNVVHQMLVNYQMKKEGGEAYMRLLEFLPDRKTLQVKAYSPSLDKYKTDSQNQFTLDLSTTAARAKTA
;
A
#
# COMPACT_ATOMS: atom_id res chain seq x y z
N MET A 1 15.72 19.38 75.25
CA MET A 1 14.35 19.35 75.83
C MET A 1 13.31 19.43 74.71
N PRO A 2 12.04 19.01 74.93
CA PRO A 2 11.24 18.36 73.86
C PRO A 2 9.76 18.86 73.76
N ILE A 3 8.88 18.02 73.16
CA ILE A 3 7.39 17.94 73.33
C ILE A 3 6.53 18.47 72.15
N THR A 4 5.26 18.00 72.09
CA THR A 4 4.39 17.76 70.90
C THR A 4 2.91 18.17 71.13
N ARG A 5 1.98 17.80 70.19
CA ARG A 5 0.47 17.84 70.20
C ARG A 5 -0.19 19.13 69.64
N ARG A 6 -1.42 19.17 69.06
CA ARG A 6 -2.62 18.27 68.87
C ARG A 6 -3.44 18.80 67.63
N SER A 7 -4.26 18.15 66.78
CA SER A 7 -4.66 16.76 66.42
C SER A 7 -6.18 16.38 66.53
N LEU A 8 -7.02 16.64 65.50
CA LEU A 8 -8.42 16.16 65.25
C LEU A 8 -8.64 16.09 63.70
N LEU A 9 -9.03 14.99 63.01
CA LEU A 9 -10.26 14.14 62.99
C LEU A 9 -11.47 14.83 62.30
N ARG A 10 -12.21 14.26 61.31
CA ARG A 10 -12.56 12.85 60.96
C ARG A 10 -12.78 12.56 59.44
N THR A 11 -12.95 11.27 59.12
CA THR A 11 -13.45 10.58 57.88
C THR A 11 -14.63 11.26 57.14
N ALA A 12 -14.90 11.10 55.82
CA ALA A 12 -14.96 9.91 54.92
C ALA A 12 -16.15 8.95 55.23
N SER A 13 -16.81 8.25 54.28
CA SER A 13 -16.48 7.89 52.87
C SER A 13 -17.69 8.06 51.89
N ALA A 14 -17.88 7.22 50.85
CA ALA A 14 -18.87 7.38 49.75
C ALA A 14 -19.71 6.11 49.43
N GLY A 15 -20.90 6.27 48.79
CA GLY A 15 -21.49 5.28 47.87
C GLY A 15 -22.93 4.74 48.11
N PHE A 16 -23.75 4.80 47.05
CA PHE A 16 -24.70 3.77 46.55
C PHE A 16 -26.13 3.49 47.14
N LEU A 17 -27.09 3.38 46.18
CA LEU A 17 -28.32 2.53 46.08
C LEU A 17 -29.72 2.95 46.63
N TYR A 18 -30.68 3.01 45.67
CA TYR A 18 -32.07 2.48 45.63
C TYR A 18 -33.31 3.17 46.25
N ALA A 19 -34.11 3.77 45.33
CA ALA A 19 -35.48 3.35 44.94
C ALA A 19 -36.76 3.90 45.65
N ALA A 20 -37.90 3.72 44.94
CA ALA A 20 -39.30 4.15 45.19
C ALA A 20 -39.53 5.68 45.19
N ALA A 21 -40.19 6.37 44.24
CA ALA A 21 -41.13 6.09 43.14
C ALA A 21 -42.65 6.21 43.47
N THR A 22 -43.26 7.31 43.03
CA THR A 22 -44.72 7.44 42.78
C THR A 22 -45.06 8.49 41.70
N GLN A 23 -45.66 8.02 40.61
CA GLN A 23 -46.76 8.64 39.84
C GLN A 23 -46.76 10.16 39.54
N LEU A 24 -46.47 10.49 38.28
CA LEU A 24 -47.43 11.21 37.41
C LEU A 24 -47.61 10.40 36.11
N ARG A 25 -48.77 10.50 35.46
CA ARG A 25 -49.15 9.65 34.30
C ARG A 25 -50.06 10.42 33.35
N ALA A 26 -49.91 10.13 32.05
CA ALA A 26 -50.54 10.81 30.91
C ALA A 26 -49.98 12.25 30.68
N GLU A 27 -49.93 12.78 29.46
CA GLU A 27 -50.48 12.29 28.19
C GLU A 27 -49.37 12.07 27.12
N ALA A 28 -49.66 11.22 26.14
CA ALA A 28 -48.85 10.98 24.95
C ALA A 28 -49.77 10.48 23.81
N GLN A 29 -49.27 10.51 22.57
CA GLN A 29 -50.03 10.40 21.28
C GLN A 29 -50.65 11.72 20.81
N ASP A 30 -50.55 12.13 19.54
CA ASP A 30 -49.82 11.57 18.40
C ASP A 30 -49.06 12.65 17.61
N THR A 31 -47.80 12.37 17.27
CA THR A 31 -47.10 13.03 16.16
C THR A 31 -46.44 11.96 15.30
N VAL A 32 -47.06 11.64 14.17
CA VAL A 32 -46.51 10.71 13.19
C VAL A 32 -45.29 11.37 12.54
N THR A 33 -44.10 11.01 13.02
CA THR A 33 -42.84 11.41 12.37
C THR A 33 -42.78 10.75 11.00
N ALA A 34 -42.98 11.54 9.94
CA ALA A 34 -42.81 11.08 8.57
C ALA A 34 -41.40 10.50 8.40
N GLN A 35 -41.33 9.21 8.08
CA GLN A 35 -40.06 8.51 7.86
C GLN A 35 -39.35 9.18 6.69
N ALA A 36 -38.10 9.64 6.92
CA ALA A 36 -37.30 10.25 5.87
C ALA A 36 -37.21 9.28 4.66
N PRO A 37 -37.31 9.78 3.41
CA PRO A 37 -37.20 8.91 2.25
C PRO A 37 -35.87 8.17 2.30
N ALA A 38 -35.92 6.87 1.99
CA ALA A 38 -34.70 6.08 1.89
C ALA A 38 -33.72 6.77 0.92
N ALA A 39 -32.44 6.82 1.29
CA ALA A 39 -31.41 7.29 0.39
C ALA A 39 -31.49 6.50 -0.94
N PRO A 40 -31.28 7.14 -2.10
CA PRO A 40 -31.30 6.44 -3.38
C PRO A 40 -30.42 5.20 -3.31
N VAL A 41 -31.00 4.03 -3.58
CA VAL A 41 -30.23 2.79 -3.69
C VAL A 41 -29.34 2.96 -4.90
N GLU A 42 -28.04 3.16 -4.67
CA GLU A 42 -27.07 3.24 -5.76
C GLU A 42 -27.16 1.96 -6.61
N PRO A 43 -27.12 2.07 -7.94
CA PRO A 43 -27.25 0.91 -8.81
C PRO A 43 -26.14 -0.09 -8.49
N VAL A 44 -26.50 -1.37 -8.36
CA VAL A 44 -25.54 -2.43 -8.07
C VAL A 44 -24.52 -2.49 -9.20
N VAL A 45 -23.31 -2.01 -8.94
CA VAL A 45 -22.20 -2.09 -9.86
C VAL A 45 -21.65 -3.52 -9.78
N GLU A 46 -21.83 -4.28 -10.84
CA GLU A 46 -21.28 -5.64 -10.96
C GLU A 46 -19.74 -5.61 -11.11
N PRO A 47 -19.03 -6.70 -10.72
CA PRO A 47 -17.59 -6.81 -10.95
C PRO A 47 -17.23 -6.77 -12.43
N LEU A 48 -16.19 -6.00 -12.80
CA LEU A 48 -15.67 -6.00 -14.17
C LEU A 48 -15.13 -7.41 -14.51
N PRO A 49 -15.61 -8.07 -15.58
CA PRO A 49 -15.12 -9.40 -15.94
C PRO A 49 -13.66 -9.37 -16.34
N PHE A 50 -12.96 -10.50 -16.28
CA PHE A 50 -11.67 -10.65 -16.97
C PHE A 50 -11.90 -10.71 -18.48
N VAL A 51 -11.05 -10.01 -19.23
CA VAL A 51 -11.17 -9.82 -20.68
C VAL A 51 -10.23 -10.78 -21.41
N PRO A 52 -10.72 -11.64 -22.33
CA PRO A 52 -9.86 -12.56 -23.07
C PRO A 52 -8.69 -11.85 -23.78
N GLY A 53 -7.47 -12.30 -23.51
CA GLY A 53 -6.22 -11.72 -24.04
C GLY A 53 -5.62 -10.59 -23.20
N SER A 54 -6.19 -10.26 -22.04
CA SER A 54 -5.57 -9.39 -21.04
C SER A 54 -4.40 -10.08 -20.31
N TRP A 55 -3.73 -9.34 -19.44
CA TRP A 55 -2.78 -9.85 -18.45
C TRP A 55 -2.82 -9.00 -17.18
N THR A 56 -2.45 -9.60 -16.04
CA THR A 56 -2.68 -8.99 -14.72
C THR A 56 -1.37 -8.78 -13.95
N ILE A 57 -1.29 -7.69 -13.18
CA ILE A 57 -0.39 -7.58 -12.02
C ILE A 57 -1.24 -7.66 -10.76
N ALA A 58 -0.86 -8.52 -9.82
CA ALA A 58 -1.46 -8.56 -8.49
C ALA A 58 -0.70 -7.61 -7.55
N VAL A 59 -1.41 -6.86 -6.71
CA VAL A 59 -0.84 -5.87 -5.80
C VAL A 59 -1.31 -6.16 -4.38
N LEU A 60 -0.34 -6.55 -3.55
CA LEU A 60 -0.48 -6.76 -2.12
C LEU A 60 -0.18 -5.43 -1.41
N PRO A 61 -1.17 -4.77 -0.80
CA PRO A 61 -0.92 -3.63 0.07
C PRO A 61 -0.50 -4.11 1.47
N ASP A 62 -0.08 -3.16 2.30
CA ASP A 62 -0.07 -3.13 3.77
C ASP A 62 -0.55 -4.44 4.46
N THR A 63 0.35 -5.44 4.56
CA THR A 63 0.02 -6.77 5.12
C THR A 63 0.24 -6.89 6.62
N GLN A 64 0.76 -5.84 7.26
CA GLN A 64 1.31 -5.88 8.61
C GLN A 64 0.41 -6.56 9.66
N ILE A 65 -0.89 -6.30 9.64
CA ILE A 65 -1.85 -6.82 10.62
C ILE A 65 -2.01 -8.33 10.52
N TYR A 66 -1.82 -8.92 9.32
CA TYR A 66 -1.83 -10.37 9.14
C TYR A 66 -0.66 -11.04 9.86
N THR A 67 0.50 -10.38 9.95
CA THR A 67 1.69 -10.92 10.63
C THR A 67 1.59 -10.95 12.15
N MET A 68 0.59 -10.29 12.74
CA MET A 68 0.32 -10.26 14.19
C MET A 68 -0.23 -11.60 14.76
N GLY A 69 0.08 -12.72 14.11
CA GLY A 69 -0.26 -14.09 14.52
C GLY A 69 -1.71 -14.50 14.31
N LYS A 70 -2.69 -13.64 14.65
CA LYS A 70 -4.12 -14.00 14.58
C LYS A 70 -4.67 -14.10 13.16
N PHE A 71 -4.21 -13.25 12.24
CA PHE A 71 -4.82 -13.05 10.92
C PHE A 71 -3.95 -13.52 9.75
N GLY A 72 -2.86 -14.26 10.01
CA GLY A 72 -1.90 -14.71 8.98
C GLY A 72 -2.53 -15.57 7.87
N HIS A 73 -3.69 -16.16 8.13
CA HIS A 73 -4.48 -16.89 7.13
C HIS A 73 -4.95 -16.00 5.96
N HIS A 74 -5.09 -14.68 6.14
CA HIS A 74 -5.41 -13.75 5.06
C HIS A 74 -4.25 -13.59 4.07
N PHE A 75 -3.02 -13.42 4.58
CA PHE A 75 -1.81 -13.31 3.75
C PHE A 75 -1.52 -14.63 3.01
N ASP A 76 -1.61 -15.75 3.74
CA ASP A 76 -1.62 -17.11 3.20
C ASP A 76 -2.64 -17.30 2.05
N ASN A 77 -3.84 -16.70 2.15
CA ASN A 77 -4.87 -16.81 1.12
C ASN A 77 -4.63 -15.89 -0.07
N GLN A 78 -4.04 -14.71 0.11
CA GLN A 78 -3.61 -13.83 -1.00
C GLN A 78 -2.58 -14.53 -1.88
N THR A 79 -1.52 -15.07 -1.29
CA THR A 79 -0.42 -15.68 -2.06
C THR A 79 -0.81 -17.01 -2.71
N ARG A 80 -1.64 -17.84 -2.05
CA ARG A 80 -2.24 -19.04 -2.67
C ARG A 80 -3.13 -18.69 -3.85
N TRP A 81 -4.10 -17.78 -3.68
CA TRP A 81 -5.01 -17.43 -4.77
C TRP A 81 -4.28 -16.91 -6.00
N ILE A 82 -3.21 -16.13 -5.80
CA ILE A 82 -2.35 -15.67 -6.89
C ILE A 82 -1.72 -16.87 -7.61
N ALA A 83 -1.05 -17.77 -6.87
CA ALA A 83 -0.40 -18.96 -7.42
C ALA A 83 -1.37 -19.89 -8.18
N ASP A 84 -2.56 -20.12 -7.62
CA ASP A 84 -3.60 -20.98 -8.22
C ASP A 84 -4.20 -20.36 -9.50
N ASN A 85 -4.26 -19.02 -9.61
CA ASN A 85 -4.93 -18.33 -10.71
C ASN A 85 -4.01 -17.67 -11.74
N ILE A 86 -2.69 -17.88 -11.68
CA ILE A 86 -1.72 -17.38 -12.68
C ILE A 86 -2.21 -17.62 -14.11
N LYS A 87 -2.68 -18.83 -14.42
CA LYS A 87 -3.16 -19.21 -15.76
C LYS A 87 -4.55 -18.67 -16.07
N ASN A 88 -5.44 -18.56 -15.07
CA ASN A 88 -6.83 -18.16 -15.24
C ASN A 88 -6.97 -16.66 -15.49
N HIS A 89 -6.06 -15.85 -14.93
CA HIS A 89 -6.08 -14.39 -14.99
C HIS A 89 -4.81 -13.80 -15.62
N ASN A 90 -3.98 -14.66 -16.21
CA ASN A 90 -2.71 -14.32 -16.87
C ASN A 90 -1.84 -13.36 -16.03
N ILE A 91 -1.62 -13.76 -14.77
CA ILE A 91 -0.91 -12.93 -13.78
C ILE A 91 0.59 -13.01 -14.08
N ALA A 92 1.19 -11.88 -14.46
CA ALA A 92 2.58 -11.81 -14.92
C ALA A 92 3.57 -11.33 -13.84
N TYR A 93 3.08 -10.65 -12.80
CA TYR A 93 3.90 -10.11 -11.71
C TYR A 93 3.07 -9.90 -10.44
N VAL A 94 3.75 -9.85 -9.29
CA VAL A 94 3.17 -9.39 -8.01
C VAL A 94 3.97 -8.21 -7.44
N LEU A 95 3.28 -7.22 -6.89
CA LEU A 95 3.88 -6.06 -6.20
C LEU A 95 3.44 -6.06 -4.74
N HIS A 96 4.38 -5.84 -3.80
CA HIS A 96 4.08 -5.63 -2.38
C HIS A 96 4.48 -4.21 -1.98
N LEU A 97 3.53 -3.44 -1.44
CA LEU A 97 3.66 -1.98 -1.26
C LEU A 97 4.31 -1.54 0.07
N GLY A 98 4.97 -2.45 0.78
CA GLY A 98 5.59 -2.20 2.08
C GLY A 98 4.69 -2.52 3.26
N ASP A 99 5.22 -2.26 4.46
CA ASP A 99 4.68 -2.74 5.74
C ASP A 99 4.36 -4.23 5.68
N ILE A 100 5.42 -4.99 5.42
CA ILE A 100 5.39 -6.45 5.38
C ILE A 100 5.07 -6.99 6.78
N VAL A 101 5.58 -6.36 7.84
CA VAL A 101 5.29 -6.67 9.26
C VAL A 101 4.76 -5.45 10.04
N ASN A 102 4.07 -5.67 11.17
CA ASN A 102 3.61 -4.56 12.05
C ASN A 102 4.70 -4.09 13.01
N ASN A 103 5.61 -4.98 13.35
CA ASN A 103 6.76 -4.71 14.19
C ASN A 103 7.92 -5.48 13.55
N ASN A 104 8.98 -4.79 13.15
CA ASN A 104 10.24 -5.41 12.76
C ASN A 104 10.82 -6.28 13.88
N ASN A 105 10.40 -7.56 13.93
CA ASN A 105 10.84 -8.61 14.84
C ASN A 105 10.58 -10.02 14.28
N VAL A 106 11.33 -10.99 14.79
CA VAL A 106 11.41 -12.38 14.29
C VAL A 106 10.04 -13.05 14.07
N PRO A 107 9.10 -13.12 15.04
CA PRO A 107 7.84 -13.83 14.84
C PRO A 107 6.93 -13.30 13.72
N GLN A 108 7.02 -12.00 13.41
CA GLN A 108 6.19 -11.41 12.36
C GLN A 108 6.80 -11.63 10.98
N TRP A 109 8.13 -11.54 10.87
CA TRP A 109 8.85 -11.85 9.63
C TRP A 109 8.76 -13.35 9.28
N GLU A 110 8.69 -14.24 10.26
CA GLU A 110 8.39 -15.68 10.05
C GLU A 110 7.02 -15.88 9.37
N VAL A 111 5.98 -15.16 9.80
CA VAL A 111 4.64 -15.23 9.18
C VAL A 111 4.67 -14.67 7.76
N ALA A 112 5.32 -13.51 7.54
CA ALA A 112 5.43 -12.90 6.22
C ALA A 112 6.19 -13.79 5.22
N GLN A 113 7.35 -14.32 5.63
CA GLN A 113 8.16 -15.21 4.81
C GLN A 113 7.38 -16.50 4.47
N LYS A 114 6.67 -17.08 5.44
CA LYS A 114 5.83 -18.27 5.20
C LYS A 114 4.77 -18.02 4.14
N ALA A 115 4.06 -16.88 4.20
CA ALA A 115 3.04 -16.55 3.21
C ALA A 115 3.65 -16.32 1.81
N MET A 116 4.68 -15.47 1.72
CA MET A 116 5.33 -15.09 0.47
C MET A 116 6.07 -16.25 -0.23
N LYS A 117 6.62 -17.21 0.52
CA LYS A 117 7.25 -18.43 -0.03
C LYS A 117 6.32 -19.27 -0.92
N THR A 118 5.00 -19.06 -0.86
CA THR A 118 4.02 -19.65 -1.80
C THR A 118 4.26 -19.20 -3.25
N LEU A 119 4.92 -18.05 -3.47
CA LEU A 119 5.20 -17.47 -4.78
C LEU A 119 6.62 -17.79 -5.30
N ASP A 120 7.53 -18.26 -4.44
CA ASP A 120 8.95 -18.45 -4.77
C ASP A 120 9.14 -19.50 -5.88
N GLY A 121 9.71 -19.09 -7.02
CA GLY A 121 9.85 -19.94 -8.21
C GLY A 121 8.53 -20.22 -8.96
N VAL A 122 7.42 -19.64 -8.52
CA VAL A 122 6.08 -19.81 -9.11
C VAL A 122 5.67 -18.56 -9.91
N ILE A 123 5.91 -17.36 -9.38
CA ILE A 123 5.69 -16.07 -10.07
C ILE A 123 6.70 -15.03 -9.56
N PRO A 124 7.31 -14.20 -10.43
CA PRO A 124 8.19 -13.14 -9.98
C PRO A 124 7.40 -12.04 -9.24
N TYR A 125 8.01 -11.51 -8.18
CA TYR A 125 7.44 -10.46 -7.36
C TYR A 125 8.46 -9.37 -6.97
N ALA A 126 7.98 -8.15 -6.73
CA ALA A 126 8.77 -7.03 -6.24
C ALA A 126 8.16 -6.49 -4.95
N PHE A 127 9.00 -6.09 -4.00
CA PHE A 127 8.59 -5.60 -2.69
C PHE A 127 9.44 -4.39 -2.29
N VAL A 128 8.92 -3.60 -1.36
CA VAL A 128 9.61 -2.48 -0.71
C VAL A 128 9.47 -2.61 0.80
N THR A 129 10.26 -1.86 1.56
CA THR A 129 10.04 -1.66 3.00
C THR A 129 8.98 -0.59 3.23
N GLY A 130 8.16 -0.80 4.26
CA GLY A 130 7.35 0.26 4.88
C GLY A 130 7.99 0.88 6.12
N ASN A 131 7.22 1.65 6.89
CA ASN A 131 7.73 2.26 8.12
C ASN A 131 7.81 1.25 9.28
N HIS A 132 6.89 0.28 9.35
CA HIS A 132 6.86 -0.74 10.39
C HIS A 132 7.93 -1.82 10.21
N ASP A 133 8.50 -1.92 9.00
CA ASP A 133 9.63 -2.79 8.66
C ASP A 133 11.00 -2.25 9.16
N TYR A 134 11.06 -1.01 9.67
CA TYR A 134 12.31 -0.30 10.02
C TYR A 134 12.50 0.06 11.50
N GLY A 135 13.75 -0.06 11.97
CA GLY A 135 14.12 0.13 13.38
C GLY A 135 13.56 -0.96 14.28
N THR A 136 13.97 -1.02 15.55
CA THR A 136 13.46 -2.05 16.48
C THR A 136 11.94 -1.93 16.63
N ASN A 137 11.19 -2.99 16.34
CA ASN A 137 9.72 -3.02 16.37
C ASN A 137 9.03 -1.90 15.54
N GLY A 138 9.57 -1.51 14.38
CA GLY A 138 8.93 -0.51 13.51
C GLY A 138 9.05 0.94 14.01
N SER A 139 10.01 1.21 14.90
CA SER A 139 10.22 2.54 15.50
C SER A 139 10.83 3.58 14.54
N THR A 140 11.33 3.18 13.37
CA THR A 140 12.00 4.05 12.37
C THR A 140 13.12 4.95 12.93
N ASN A 141 13.74 4.55 14.05
CA ASN A 141 14.90 5.27 14.61
C ASN A 141 16.18 5.07 13.77
N THR A 142 16.22 3.99 13.00
CA THR A 142 17.24 3.67 11.99
C THR A 142 16.55 3.04 10.77
N ARG A 143 17.31 2.81 9.69
CA ARG A 143 16.89 1.97 8.54
C ARG A 143 17.30 0.49 8.72
N ASP A 144 17.53 0.04 9.96
CA ASP A 144 17.80 -1.37 10.22
C ASP A 144 16.51 -2.18 10.05
N THR A 145 16.59 -3.28 9.30
CA THR A 145 15.45 -4.16 9.01
C THR A 145 15.92 -5.61 8.93
N LEU A 146 15.08 -6.54 9.41
CA LEU A 146 15.31 -7.98 9.24
C LEU A 146 14.92 -8.47 7.83
N LEU A 147 14.49 -7.58 6.93
CA LEU A 147 14.07 -7.91 5.56
C LEU A 147 15.02 -8.91 4.88
N ASN A 148 16.32 -8.66 4.89
CA ASN A 148 17.31 -9.51 4.19
C ASN A 148 17.64 -10.82 4.93
N ASP A 149 17.26 -10.98 6.20
CA ASP A 149 17.38 -12.27 6.91
C ASP A 149 16.28 -13.24 6.45
N TYR A 150 15.11 -12.70 6.08
CA TYR A 150 13.94 -13.47 5.66
C TYR A 150 13.74 -13.52 4.15
N PHE A 151 14.12 -12.45 3.45
CA PHE A 151 14.10 -12.27 2.00
C PHE A 151 15.53 -11.97 1.49
N PRO A 152 16.52 -12.87 1.72
CA PRO A 152 17.90 -12.64 1.33
C PRO A 152 18.03 -12.53 -0.19
N TYR A 153 18.79 -11.52 -0.65
CA TYR A 153 19.13 -11.29 -2.06
C TYR A 153 19.57 -12.55 -2.82
N ASP A 154 20.23 -13.49 -2.12
CA ASP A 154 20.70 -14.76 -2.68
C ASP A 154 19.58 -15.67 -3.23
N ASN A 155 18.33 -15.53 -2.76
CA ASN A 155 17.16 -16.22 -3.31
C ASN A 155 16.67 -15.59 -4.64
N TYR A 156 16.98 -14.31 -4.86
CA TYR A 156 16.41 -13.48 -5.93
C TYR A 156 17.42 -13.16 -7.04
N LYS A 157 18.72 -13.21 -6.76
CA LYS A 157 19.81 -12.85 -7.70
C LYS A 157 19.89 -13.67 -8.99
N SER A 158 19.21 -14.82 -9.04
CA SER A 158 19.11 -15.70 -10.20
C SER A 158 17.79 -15.57 -10.96
N TRP A 159 16.87 -14.73 -10.49
CA TRP A 159 15.59 -14.52 -11.17
C TRP A 159 15.80 -13.77 -12.49
N PRO A 160 15.19 -14.22 -13.60
CA PRO A 160 15.35 -13.56 -14.90
C PRO A 160 14.73 -12.15 -14.93
N THR A 161 13.95 -11.78 -13.91
CA THR A 161 13.31 -10.48 -13.80
C THR A 161 14.00 -9.52 -12.84
N LEU A 162 14.89 -9.95 -11.95
CA LEU A 162 15.63 -9.02 -11.09
C LEU A 162 16.78 -8.40 -11.89
N GLY A 163 16.65 -7.12 -12.26
CA GLY A 163 17.70 -6.39 -12.98
C GLY A 163 18.87 -6.00 -12.06
N GLY A 164 18.59 -5.72 -10.79
CA GLY A 164 19.60 -5.46 -9.78
C GLY A 164 19.08 -4.74 -8.54
N VAL A 165 20.02 -4.41 -7.65
CA VAL A 165 19.79 -3.71 -6.37
C VAL A 165 20.72 -2.51 -6.24
N MET A 166 20.34 -1.53 -5.42
CA MET A 166 21.18 -0.35 -5.15
C MET A 166 22.40 -0.70 -4.30
N GLU A 167 22.17 -1.42 -3.20
CA GLU A 167 23.19 -1.83 -2.24
C GLU A 167 23.41 -3.35 -2.35
N ALA A 168 24.67 -3.77 -2.51
CA ALA A 168 24.99 -5.16 -2.80
C ALA A 168 24.50 -6.10 -1.67
N GLY A 169 23.65 -7.07 -2.04
CA GLY A 169 23.05 -8.01 -1.10
C GLY A 169 21.80 -7.51 -0.35
N ARG A 170 21.28 -6.32 -0.67
CA ARG A 170 20.13 -5.69 0.01
C ARG A 170 18.93 -5.50 -0.93
N MET A 171 17.76 -5.98 -0.54
CA MET A 171 16.55 -5.98 -1.37
C MET A 171 15.68 -4.71 -1.25
N GLU A 172 15.93 -3.86 -0.25
CA GLU A 172 15.14 -2.64 0.04
C GLU A 172 14.98 -1.68 -1.15
N ASN A 173 15.96 -1.68 -2.06
CA ASN A 173 15.98 -0.86 -3.26
C ASN A 173 16.37 -1.74 -4.45
N SER A 174 15.40 -2.12 -5.27
CA SER A 174 15.57 -3.05 -6.39
C SER A 174 14.90 -2.56 -7.68
N TYR A 175 15.37 -3.04 -8.82
CA TYR A 175 14.68 -2.84 -10.10
C TYR A 175 14.49 -4.16 -10.84
N HIS A 176 13.34 -4.27 -11.51
CA HIS A 176 12.91 -5.51 -12.14
C HIS A 176 12.52 -5.28 -13.59
N LEU A 177 12.94 -6.17 -14.49
CA LEU A 177 12.71 -6.12 -15.93
C LEU A 177 11.86 -7.32 -16.35
N PHE A 178 10.71 -7.08 -16.98
CA PHE A 178 9.88 -8.17 -17.53
C PHE A 178 9.20 -7.74 -18.84
N SER A 179 8.46 -8.66 -19.46
CA SER A 179 7.75 -8.40 -20.72
C SER A 179 6.36 -9.05 -20.67
N ALA A 180 5.31 -8.27 -20.92
CA ALA A 180 3.92 -8.72 -20.83
C ALA A 180 3.00 -7.88 -21.76
N GLY A 181 1.94 -8.49 -22.29
CA GLY A 181 1.03 -7.86 -23.27
C GLY A 181 1.67 -7.45 -24.61
N GLY A 182 2.85 -7.99 -24.91
CA GLY A 182 3.68 -7.54 -26.05
C GLY A 182 4.35 -6.18 -25.81
N ARG A 183 4.67 -5.84 -24.56
CA ARG A 183 5.48 -4.68 -24.16
C ARG A 183 6.53 -5.06 -23.14
N ASP A 184 7.65 -4.34 -23.16
CA ASP A 184 8.71 -4.44 -22.15
C ASP A 184 8.43 -3.45 -21.00
N TRP A 185 8.67 -3.90 -19.77
CA TRP A 185 8.37 -3.18 -18.53
C TRP A 185 9.61 -3.06 -17.64
N ILE A 186 9.62 -2.04 -16.79
CA ILE A 186 10.54 -1.87 -15.67
C ILE A 186 9.77 -1.48 -14.41
N ILE A 187 10.00 -2.21 -13.33
CA ILE A 187 9.54 -1.83 -11.98
C ILE A 187 10.73 -1.24 -11.25
N ILE A 188 10.55 -0.06 -10.67
CA ILE A 188 11.47 0.55 -9.72
C ILE A 188 10.84 0.39 -8.34
N ALA A 189 11.48 -0.34 -7.43
CA ALA A 189 10.99 -0.61 -6.10
C ALA A 189 11.92 0.03 -5.06
N LEU A 190 11.44 1.09 -4.39
CA LEU A 190 12.24 1.90 -3.46
C LEU A 190 11.68 1.89 -2.04
N GLU A 191 12.60 1.83 -1.07
CA GLU A 191 12.37 1.88 0.38
C GLU A 191 11.36 2.94 0.85
N PHE A 192 10.76 2.75 2.03
CA PHE A 192 9.95 3.79 2.68
C PHE A 192 10.74 5.10 2.83
N GLY A 193 10.21 6.15 2.19
CA GLY A 193 10.88 7.43 2.04
C GLY A 193 12.28 7.25 1.43
N PRO A 194 12.41 7.15 0.10
CA PRO A 194 13.70 6.93 -0.54
C PRO A 194 14.71 8.01 -0.16
N ARG A 195 15.97 7.65 0.14
CA ARG A 195 17.05 8.62 0.41
C ARG A 195 17.41 9.38 -0.87
N HIS A 196 18.03 10.57 -0.78
CA HIS A 196 18.37 11.32 -2.01
C HIS A 196 19.31 10.53 -2.95
N ASN A 197 20.24 9.74 -2.38
CA ASN A 197 21.10 8.83 -3.15
C ASN A 197 20.32 7.68 -3.80
N THR A 198 19.23 7.20 -3.17
CA THR A 198 18.32 6.19 -3.71
C THR A 198 17.58 6.71 -4.95
N VAL A 199 17.07 7.94 -4.88
CA VAL A 199 16.45 8.61 -6.03
C VAL A 199 17.47 8.84 -7.15
N ALA A 200 18.70 9.25 -6.83
CA ALA A 200 19.78 9.44 -7.79
C ALA A 200 20.37 8.12 -8.37
N TRP A 201 20.07 6.98 -7.76
CA TRP A 201 20.32 5.65 -8.34
C TRP A 201 19.18 5.27 -9.30
N ALA A 202 17.92 5.39 -8.87
CA ALA A 202 16.75 5.12 -9.70
C ALA A 202 16.71 5.93 -11.00
N ASP A 203 17.09 7.21 -10.94
CA ASP A 203 17.23 8.14 -12.08
C ASP A 203 18.18 7.59 -13.16
N LYS A 204 19.30 6.98 -12.76
CA LYS A 204 20.28 6.36 -13.67
C LYS A 204 19.74 5.07 -14.28
N ILE A 205 19.04 4.24 -13.48
CA ILE A 205 18.45 2.98 -13.94
C ILE A 205 17.33 3.24 -14.97
N LEU A 206 16.43 4.20 -14.71
CA LEU A 206 15.40 4.58 -15.67
C LEU A 206 16.00 5.19 -16.94
N SER A 207 17.07 5.97 -16.83
CA SER A 207 17.83 6.49 -17.99
C SER A 207 18.50 5.40 -18.83
N GLN A 208 18.79 4.22 -18.25
CA GLN A 208 19.34 3.06 -18.95
C GLN A 208 18.26 2.18 -19.62
N HIS A 209 16.98 2.37 -19.26
CA HIS A 209 15.84 1.59 -19.76
C HIS A 209 14.70 2.43 -20.35
N PRO A 210 14.97 3.41 -21.25
CA PRO A 210 13.93 4.27 -21.83
C PRO A 210 13.01 3.56 -22.84
N ASP A 211 13.30 2.32 -23.21
CA ASP A 211 12.46 1.46 -24.05
C ASP A 211 11.39 0.68 -23.25
N ARG A 212 11.42 0.77 -21.91
CA ARG A 212 10.58 -0.03 -20.99
C ARG A 212 9.58 0.81 -20.21
N LEU A 213 8.35 0.33 -20.10
CA LEU A 213 7.30 1.03 -19.34
C LEU A 213 7.53 0.97 -17.83
N GLY A 214 7.63 2.15 -17.22
CA GLY A 214 8.03 2.35 -15.83
C GLY A 214 6.87 2.37 -14.85
N ILE A 215 6.94 1.47 -13.86
CA ILE A 215 6.11 1.46 -12.65
C ILE A 215 7.01 1.77 -11.47
N LEU A 216 6.68 2.79 -10.68
CA LEU A 216 7.33 3.05 -9.39
C LEU A 216 6.47 2.45 -8.27
N ILE A 217 7.08 1.62 -7.42
CA ILE A 217 6.51 1.27 -6.12
C ILE A 217 7.40 1.82 -4.99
N THR A 218 6.75 2.41 -3.99
CA THR A 218 7.35 2.81 -2.72
C THR A 218 6.23 2.90 -1.69
N HIS A 219 6.55 2.87 -0.40
CA HIS A 219 5.50 2.77 0.61
C HIS A 219 4.67 4.06 0.79
N ALA A 220 5.27 5.25 0.64
CA ALA A 220 4.58 6.53 0.82
C ALA A 220 4.72 7.43 -0.43
N TYR A 221 3.60 7.78 -1.08
CA TYR A 221 3.59 8.66 -2.27
C TYR A 221 2.29 9.49 -2.38
N MET A 222 1.14 8.84 -2.58
CA MET A 222 -0.20 9.44 -2.55
C MET A 222 -0.76 9.47 -1.13
N TYR A 223 -1.57 10.48 -0.84
CA TYR A 223 -2.38 10.62 0.37
C TYR A 223 -3.86 10.28 0.08
N PHE A 224 -4.68 10.20 1.14
CA PHE A 224 -6.10 9.77 1.04
C PHE A 224 -7.06 10.87 0.53
N ASP A 225 -6.55 12.06 0.19
CA ASP A 225 -7.30 13.21 -0.33
C ASP A 225 -7.05 13.44 -1.83
N GLU A 226 -6.66 12.38 -2.55
CA GLU A 226 -6.24 12.41 -3.95
C GLU A 226 -5.02 13.32 -4.26
N THR A 227 -4.31 13.84 -3.25
CA THR A 227 -3.06 14.59 -3.45
C THR A 227 -1.82 13.70 -3.24
N ARG A 228 -0.68 14.13 -3.77
CA ARG A 228 0.63 13.57 -3.36
C ARG A 228 1.00 14.11 -1.99
N TYR A 229 1.85 13.38 -1.27
CA TYR A 229 2.60 13.96 -0.16
C TYR A 229 3.45 15.14 -0.65
N ASP A 230 3.34 16.29 0.01
CA ASP A 230 4.15 17.50 -0.24
C ASP A 230 4.38 18.24 1.08
N ILE A 231 5.45 17.92 1.79
CA ILE A 231 5.76 18.57 3.08
C ILE A 231 6.03 20.08 2.94
N ALA A 232 6.36 20.56 1.73
CA ALA A 232 6.68 21.96 1.49
C ALA A 232 5.42 22.85 1.40
N THR A 233 4.25 22.28 1.11
CA THR A 233 2.98 23.02 1.09
C THR A 233 1.87 22.45 1.99
N ARG A 234 1.94 21.18 2.41
CA ARG A 234 0.92 20.44 3.16
C ARG A 234 1.44 19.90 4.49
N THR A 235 1.46 20.73 5.54
CA THR A 235 1.86 20.33 6.90
C THR A 235 0.79 19.53 7.66
N ASP A 236 -0.43 19.42 7.12
CA ASP A 236 -1.53 18.62 7.65
C ASP A 236 -1.42 17.12 7.31
N GLN A 237 -0.54 16.76 6.37
CA GLN A 237 -0.25 15.39 5.96
C GLN A 237 0.56 14.65 7.04
N SER A 238 -0.12 14.26 8.13
CA SER A 238 0.49 13.73 9.36
C SER A 238 1.44 12.56 9.12
N TRP A 239 1.09 11.65 8.21
CA TRP A 239 1.89 10.46 7.86
C TRP A 239 2.96 10.71 6.78
N ASN A 240 3.28 11.95 6.42
CA ASN A 240 4.37 12.25 5.47
C ASN A 240 5.72 11.66 5.98
N PRO A 241 6.52 10.97 5.13
CA PRO A 241 7.78 10.35 5.56
C PRO A 241 8.76 11.32 6.24
N HIS A 242 8.73 12.62 5.91
CA HIS A 242 9.51 13.66 6.60
C HIS A 242 9.22 13.77 8.10
N ASN A 243 8.06 13.32 8.59
CA ASN A 243 7.68 13.38 10.00
C ASN A 243 8.27 12.23 10.84
N TYR A 244 8.76 11.17 10.21
CA TYR A 244 9.35 10.01 10.89
C TYR A 244 10.82 10.29 11.26
N PRO A 245 11.37 9.65 12.32
CA PRO A 245 12.78 9.84 12.69
C PRO A 245 13.79 9.52 11.56
N VAL A 246 13.56 8.52 10.69
CA VAL A 246 14.36 8.33 9.45
C VAL A 246 14.36 9.55 8.52
N GLY A 247 13.31 10.37 8.54
CA GLY A 247 13.21 11.63 7.80
C GLY A 247 14.06 12.76 8.38
N LYS A 248 14.69 12.55 9.54
CA LYS A 248 15.65 13.48 10.17
C LYS A 248 17.11 13.03 10.02
N ALA A 249 17.35 11.93 9.31
CA ALA A 249 18.68 11.37 9.07
C ALA A 249 19.44 12.15 7.95
N PRO A 250 20.79 12.22 7.99
CA PRO A 250 21.57 13.09 7.10
C PRO A 250 21.60 12.66 5.63
N GLU A 251 21.19 11.43 5.30
CA GLU A 251 21.00 10.95 3.92
C GLU A 251 19.78 11.60 3.23
N GLY A 252 18.93 12.26 4.03
CA GLY A 252 17.68 12.86 3.61
C GLY A 252 16.61 11.82 3.25
N ILE A 253 15.45 12.34 2.86
CA ILE A 253 14.27 11.56 2.53
C ILE A 253 13.52 12.28 1.39
N ASN A 254 12.66 11.57 0.67
CA ASN A 254 11.84 12.15 -0.39
C ASN A 254 10.41 11.66 -0.24
N ASP A 255 9.44 12.58 -0.37
CA ASP A 255 8.01 12.27 -0.37
C ASP A 255 7.42 12.19 -1.80
N GLY A 256 6.10 12.18 -1.93
CA GLY A 256 5.40 11.95 -3.20
C GLY A 256 5.67 13.02 -4.27
N GLU A 257 5.57 14.29 -3.92
CA GLU A 257 5.84 15.42 -4.82
C GLU A 257 7.34 15.53 -5.08
N GLU A 258 8.19 15.27 -4.09
CA GLU A 258 9.63 15.21 -4.31
C GLU A 258 10.03 14.07 -5.26
N LEU A 259 9.42 12.88 -5.16
CA LEU A 259 9.63 11.80 -6.12
C LEU A 259 9.03 12.13 -7.50
N TRP A 260 7.89 12.80 -7.56
CA TRP A 260 7.28 13.27 -8.80
C TRP A 260 8.23 14.20 -9.58
N GLN A 261 8.80 15.21 -8.90
CA GLN A 261 9.70 16.20 -9.51
C GLN A 261 11.13 15.67 -9.73
N LYS A 262 11.69 14.92 -8.76
CA LYS A 262 13.09 14.46 -8.81
C LYS A 262 13.29 13.17 -9.59
N LEU A 263 12.23 12.43 -9.91
CA LEU A 263 12.29 11.14 -10.63
C LEU A 263 11.22 11.05 -11.72
N VAL A 264 9.94 10.94 -11.35
CA VAL A 264 8.89 10.45 -12.26
C VAL A 264 8.72 11.31 -13.51
N THR A 265 8.69 12.63 -13.37
CA THR A 265 8.51 13.58 -14.49
C THR A 265 9.69 13.66 -15.46
N LYS A 266 10.91 13.26 -15.04
CA LYS A 266 12.10 13.22 -15.89
C LYS A 266 12.06 12.10 -16.93
N HIS A 267 11.39 11.00 -16.60
CA HIS A 267 11.45 9.75 -17.36
C HIS A 267 10.14 9.56 -18.14
N PRO A 268 10.09 9.86 -19.46
CA PRO A 268 8.84 9.80 -20.23
C PRO A 268 8.26 8.38 -20.30
N ASN A 269 9.07 7.35 -20.11
CA ASN A 269 8.62 5.97 -20.07
C ASN A 269 7.87 5.58 -18.78
N MET A 270 7.83 6.45 -17.75
CA MET A 270 7.00 6.24 -16.56
C MET A 270 5.51 6.36 -16.86
N VAL A 271 4.70 5.43 -16.33
CA VAL A 271 3.24 5.38 -16.53
C VAL A 271 2.45 5.24 -15.24
N MET A 272 3.08 4.74 -14.16
CA MET A 272 2.36 4.43 -12.93
C MET A 272 3.21 4.64 -11.67
N THR A 273 2.54 5.06 -10.58
CA THR A 273 3.06 4.90 -9.22
C THR A 273 2.04 4.20 -8.31
N LEU A 274 2.51 3.39 -7.36
CA LEU A 274 1.69 2.69 -6.36
C LEU A 274 2.30 2.84 -4.97
N ASN A 275 1.46 3.02 -3.94
CA ASN A 275 1.91 3.07 -2.54
C ASN A 275 0.85 2.59 -1.53
N GLY A 276 1.30 2.20 -0.35
CA GLY A 276 0.48 1.84 0.82
C GLY A 276 0.46 2.97 1.85
N HIS A 277 0.76 2.64 3.12
CA HIS A 277 1.10 3.55 4.24
C HIS A 277 -0.04 4.39 4.82
N VAL A 278 -0.95 4.89 3.97
CA VAL A 278 -1.91 5.92 4.37
C VAL A 278 -3.22 5.30 4.86
N LEU A 279 -3.70 5.80 6.01
CA LEU A 279 -4.86 5.25 6.72
C LEU A 279 -6.19 5.88 6.24
N ASN A 280 -7.16 6.03 7.15
CA ASN A 280 -8.56 6.41 6.88
C ASN A 280 -9.29 5.39 6.00
N ASP A 281 -9.74 5.77 4.81
CA ASP A 281 -10.29 4.80 3.86
C ASP A 281 -9.20 3.97 3.17
N GLY A 282 -7.95 4.46 3.20
CA GLY A 282 -6.76 3.81 2.67
C GLY A 282 -6.67 3.84 1.14
N LEU A 283 -7.39 4.74 0.47
CA LEU A 283 -7.51 4.77 -0.97
C LEU A 283 -7.27 6.18 -1.52
N GLY A 284 -6.84 6.25 -2.78
CA GLY A 284 -6.66 7.51 -3.47
C GLY A 284 -6.12 7.30 -4.88
N ARG A 285 -6.51 8.14 -5.83
CA ARG A 285 -6.06 8.04 -7.22
C ARG A 285 -5.89 9.40 -7.89
N LEU A 286 -4.76 9.59 -8.59
CA LEU A 286 -4.46 10.82 -9.32
C LEU A 286 -3.85 10.51 -10.68
N SER A 287 -4.35 11.14 -11.73
CA SER A 287 -3.75 11.10 -13.07
C SER A 287 -3.13 12.45 -13.37
N SER A 288 -1.80 12.53 -13.44
CA SER A 288 -1.08 13.78 -13.66
C SER A 288 -0.39 13.78 -15.04
N PRO A 289 -0.51 14.87 -15.84
CA PRO A 289 0.31 15.03 -17.03
C PRO A 289 1.76 15.31 -16.62
N ALA A 290 2.71 14.58 -17.20
CA ALA A 290 4.13 14.88 -17.10
C ALA A 290 4.53 15.91 -18.18
N PRO A 291 5.64 16.67 -18.01
CA PRO A 291 6.07 17.71 -18.96
C PRO A 291 6.37 17.21 -20.39
N ASN A 292 6.52 15.90 -20.55
CA ASN A 292 6.75 15.20 -21.82
C ASN A 292 5.47 14.87 -22.61
N GLY A 293 4.28 15.12 -22.04
CA GLY A 293 2.98 14.89 -22.68
C GLY A 293 2.27 13.58 -22.26
N ASN A 294 2.95 12.70 -21.54
CA ASN A 294 2.37 11.44 -21.06
C ASN A 294 1.58 11.66 -19.76
N VAL A 295 0.56 10.84 -19.51
CA VAL A 295 -0.17 10.81 -18.23
C VAL A 295 0.38 9.70 -17.34
N VAL A 296 0.66 10.02 -16.08
CA VAL A 296 1.07 9.05 -15.05
C VAL A 296 -0.07 8.85 -14.06
N HIS A 297 -0.46 7.59 -13.87
CA HIS A 297 -1.52 7.22 -12.92
C HIS A 297 -0.92 6.80 -11.59
N GLN A 298 -1.34 7.45 -10.51
CA GLN A 298 -0.78 7.30 -9.18
C GLN A 298 -1.88 6.77 -8.26
N MET A 299 -1.61 5.71 -7.50
CA MET A 299 -2.61 4.98 -6.72
C MET A 299 -2.14 4.65 -5.31
N LEU A 300 -2.87 5.16 -4.32
CA LEU A 300 -2.83 4.69 -2.94
C LEU A 300 -3.73 3.45 -2.81
N VAL A 301 -3.19 2.39 -2.19
CA VAL A 301 -3.90 1.16 -1.87
C VAL A 301 -3.44 0.67 -0.50
N ASN A 302 -4.30 0.82 0.51
CA ASN A 302 -4.11 0.31 1.85
C ASN A 302 -5.46 -0.24 2.37
N TYR A 303 -5.45 -1.48 2.89
CA TYR A 303 -6.64 -2.10 3.49
C TYR A 303 -6.50 -2.40 4.99
N GLN A 304 -5.39 -2.07 5.65
CA GLN A 304 -5.10 -2.45 7.04
C GLN A 304 -6.17 -1.99 8.04
N MET A 305 -6.83 -0.86 7.73
CA MET A 305 -7.89 -0.26 8.56
C MET A 305 -9.27 -0.90 8.38
N LYS A 306 -9.43 -1.89 7.49
CA LYS A 306 -10.66 -2.70 7.42
C LYS A 306 -10.58 -3.85 8.43
N LYS A 307 -11.69 -4.59 8.57
CA LYS A 307 -11.82 -5.72 9.51
C LYS A 307 -10.65 -6.72 9.34
N GLU A 308 -10.18 -7.26 10.46
CA GLU A 308 -9.13 -8.31 10.52
C GLU A 308 -7.83 -7.97 9.74
N GLY A 309 -7.53 -6.67 9.56
CA GLY A 309 -6.33 -6.19 8.87
C GLY A 309 -6.48 -6.01 7.37
N GLY A 310 -7.71 -6.03 6.85
CA GLY A 310 -7.97 -5.90 5.41
C GLY A 310 -8.69 -7.08 4.78
N GLU A 311 -9.11 -8.08 5.55
CA GLU A 311 -9.85 -9.28 5.09
C GLU A 311 -9.27 -9.92 3.81
N ALA A 312 -7.95 -9.94 3.65
CA ALA A 312 -7.22 -10.40 2.45
C ALA A 312 -7.44 -9.59 1.15
N TYR A 313 -8.07 -8.41 1.18
CA TYR A 313 -8.23 -7.58 -0.03
C TYR A 313 -6.87 -7.24 -0.66
N MET A 314 -6.79 -7.42 -1.98
CA MET A 314 -5.66 -7.07 -2.83
C MET A 314 -6.19 -6.43 -4.12
N ARG A 315 -5.33 -5.71 -4.84
CA ARG A 315 -5.71 -5.01 -6.07
C ARG A 315 -5.15 -5.72 -7.30
N LEU A 316 -5.99 -5.87 -8.31
CA LEU A 316 -5.68 -6.53 -9.57
C LEU A 316 -5.66 -5.45 -10.67
N LEU A 317 -4.52 -5.34 -11.34
CA LEU A 317 -4.27 -4.39 -12.42
C LEU A 317 -4.28 -5.18 -13.74
N GLU A 318 -5.43 -5.22 -14.39
CA GLU A 318 -5.65 -5.98 -15.62
C GLU A 318 -5.47 -5.08 -16.86
N PHE A 319 -4.39 -5.31 -17.59
CA PHE A 319 -4.04 -4.58 -18.81
C PHE A 319 -4.70 -5.26 -20.01
N LEU A 320 -5.57 -4.53 -20.71
CA LEU A 320 -6.38 -5.06 -21.81
C LEU A 320 -5.55 -5.30 -23.10
N PRO A 321 -6.00 -6.20 -23.99
CA PRO A 321 -5.30 -6.50 -25.25
C PRO A 321 -5.21 -5.31 -26.23
N ASP A 322 -5.98 -4.24 -26.01
CA ASP A 322 -5.89 -2.98 -26.78
C ASP A 322 -4.58 -2.20 -26.51
N ARG A 323 -3.82 -2.59 -25.48
CA ARG A 323 -2.62 -1.93 -24.94
C ARG A 323 -2.85 -0.51 -24.42
N LYS A 324 -4.09 -0.06 -24.26
CA LYS A 324 -4.45 1.28 -23.78
C LYS A 324 -5.21 1.22 -22.47
N THR A 325 -6.21 0.37 -22.37
CA THR A 325 -7.07 0.30 -21.19
C THR A 325 -6.39 -0.53 -20.09
N LEU A 326 -6.35 0.01 -18.89
CA LEU A 326 -6.09 -0.70 -17.65
C LEU A 326 -7.41 -0.76 -16.85
N GLN A 327 -7.88 -1.96 -16.54
CA GLN A 327 -8.94 -2.18 -15.56
C GLN A 327 -8.33 -2.42 -14.18
N VAL A 328 -8.81 -1.67 -13.18
CA VAL A 328 -8.41 -1.80 -11.79
C VAL A 328 -9.57 -2.40 -11.02
N LYS A 329 -9.30 -3.46 -10.25
CA LYS A 329 -10.28 -4.19 -9.43
C LYS A 329 -9.70 -4.49 -8.05
N ALA A 330 -10.51 -4.45 -6.99
CA ALA A 330 -10.12 -4.97 -5.68
C ALA A 330 -10.90 -6.23 -5.34
N TYR A 331 -10.20 -7.28 -4.90
CA TYR A 331 -10.76 -8.61 -4.63
C TYR A 331 -10.16 -9.18 -3.33
N SER A 332 -10.99 -9.89 -2.55
CA SER A 332 -10.56 -10.68 -1.40
C SER A 332 -10.77 -12.18 -1.67
N PRO A 333 -9.70 -13.02 -1.57
CA PRO A 333 -9.80 -14.47 -1.62
C PRO A 333 -10.23 -15.09 -0.28
N SER A 334 -10.27 -14.33 0.82
CA SER A 334 -10.84 -14.80 2.09
C SER A 334 -12.35 -14.59 2.20
N LEU A 335 -12.92 -13.74 1.35
CA LEU A 335 -14.37 -13.46 1.29
C LEU A 335 -15.01 -13.91 -0.04
N ASP A 336 -14.20 -14.35 -1.01
CA ASP A 336 -14.54 -14.50 -2.44
C ASP A 336 -15.35 -13.32 -2.99
N LYS A 337 -14.85 -12.11 -2.76
CA LYS A 337 -15.63 -10.88 -2.98
C LYS A 337 -14.83 -9.74 -3.59
N TYR A 338 -15.42 -9.13 -4.61
CA TYR A 338 -14.97 -7.85 -5.18
C TYR A 338 -15.53 -6.66 -4.41
N LYS A 339 -14.79 -5.55 -4.44
CA LYS A 339 -15.34 -4.20 -4.16
C LYS A 339 -15.56 -3.49 -5.49
N THR A 340 -16.78 -2.99 -5.70
CA THR A 340 -17.22 -2.40 -6.98
C THR A 340 -17.53 -0.90 -6.89
N ASP A 341 -17.23 -0.28 -5.74
CA ASP A 341 -17.24 1.18 -5.58
C ASP A 341 -16.14 1.87 -6.40
N SER A 342 -16.27 3.17 -6.63
CA SER A 342 -15.44 3.95 -7.56
C SER A 342 -13.96 4.11 -7.16
N GLN A 343 -13.59 3.80 -5.91
CA GLN A 343 -12.20 3.77 -5.44
C GLN A 343 -11.56 2.38 -5.53
N ASN A 344 -12.36 1.35 -5.81
CA ASN A 344 -11.93 -0.04 -5.90
C ASN A 344 -12.15 -0.69 -7.27
N GLN A 345 -13.03 -0.12 -8.10
CA GLN A 345 -13.27 -0.57 -9.46
C GLN A 345 -13.34 0.61 -10.44
N PHE A 346 -12.39 0.69 -11.38
CA PHE A 346 -12.33 1.75 -12.38
C PHE A 346 -11.43 1.38 -13.56
N THR A 347 -11.48 2.19 -14.63
CA THR A 347 -10.54 2.15 -15.76
C THR A 347 -9.58 3.32 -15.76
N LEU A 348 -8.40 3.12 -16.37
CA LEU A 348 -7.38 4.13 -16.65
C LEU A 348 -6.93 4.01 -18.12
N ASP A 349 -6.57 5.13 -18.76
CA ASP A 349 -6.13 5.16 -20.15
C ASP A 349 -4.63 5.45 -20.29
N LEU A 350 -3.89 4.39 -20.66
CA LEU A 350 -2.47 4.40 -20.96
C LEU A 350 -2.17 4.87 -22.40
N SER A 351 -3.15 5.37 -23.18
CA SER A 351 -2.92 5.73 -24.60
C SER A 351 -1.85 6.79 -24.83
N THR A 352 -1.62 7.68 -23.86
CA THR A 352 -0.56 8.71 -23.89
C THR A 352 0.84 8.16 -23.62
N THR A 353 0.99 6.86 -23.38
CA THR A 353 2.24 6.21 -23.01
C THR A 353 3.23 6.14 -24.17
N ALA A 354 4.28 6.96 -24.12
CA ALA A 354 5.40 6.93 -25.06
C ALA A 354 6.46 5.85 -24.73
N ALA A 355 6.06 4.57 -24.71
CA ALA A 355 7.03 3.53 -25.07
C ALA A 355 7.46 3.77 -26.52
N ARG A 356 8.73 4.11 -26.74
CA ARG A 356 9.30 4.08 -28.09
C ARG A 356 9.30 2.62 -28.54
N ALA A 357 8.34 2.25 -29.39
CA ALA A 357 8.33 0.95 -30.04
C ALA A 357 9.68 0.74 -30.72
N LYS A 358 10.30 -0.43 -30.50
CA LYS A 358 11.53 -0.83 -31.19
C LYS A 358 11.23 -0.82 -32.69
N THR A 359 11.86 0.11 -33.41
CA THR A 359 11.90 0.09 -34.87
C THR A 359 12.59 -1.20 -35.29
N ALA A 360 11.87 -2.02 -36.05
CA ALA A 360 12.35 -3.32 -36.55
C ALA A 360 13.48 -3.16 -37.58
#